data_AF-A0A9W6YV96-F1
#
_entry.id   AF-A0A9W6YV96-F1
#
_cell.length_a   1.000
_cell.length_b   1.000
_cell.length_c   1.000
_cell.angle_alpha   90.00
_cell.angle_beta   90.00
_cell.angle_gamma   90.00
#
_symmetry.space_group_name_H-M   'P 1'
#
loop_
_entity.id
_entity.type
_entity.pdbx_description
1 polymer ?
#
loop_
_entity_poly.entity_id
_entity_poly.type
_entity_poly.pdbx_seq_one_letter_code
_entity_poly.pdbx_strand_id
1 'polypeptide(L)'
;MTHYLQTIANPGEFWMLSSLNHFPISKVLNTLQLFIVLFIGPLIDRLFQYPDASYIWLDILDSLEFDWLLLLRDLVVAPITEELVYTASVMGFFVPFMKLNIGSEKSSIAGPIAFERLDLVLANRLKLGLVQFTPSETWKVIHYSPILFGMAHLHHAIGLYMRGTPIASVIITLLFQLTYTTMFGILTNLIWLYTNSVWCCIVAHMFCNFMGFPSFTPEALEGGTKAQRAVVNLGYFGLLVFGIYYCKTQFWHLLVEDGGYVGILDLDYLNS
;
A
#
# COMPACT_ATOMS: atom_id res chain seq x y z
N MET A 1 24.12 -27.30 27.20
CA MET A 1 23.06 -27.48 26.19
C MET A 1 21.88 -26.55 26.50
N THR A 2 22.17 -25.27 26.78
CA THR A 2 21.20 -24.31 27.36
C THR A 2 21.40 -22.89 26.80
N HIS A 3 22.15 -22.75 25.70
CA HIS A 3 22.45 -21.45 25.09
C HIS A 3 21.64 -21.12 23.83
N TYR A 4 20.72 -22.00 23.40
CA TYR A 4 19.92 -21.83 22.18
C TYR A 4 18.48 -21.33 22.41
N LEU A 5 18.07 -21.09 23.66
CA LEU A 5 16.70 -20.69 24.02
C LEU A 5 16.59 -19.22 24.47
N GLN A 6 17.41 -18.33 23.90
CA GLN A 6 17.25 -16.86 24.02
C GLN A 6 16.85 -16.23 22.68
N THR A 7 16.02 -16.91 21.89
CA THR A 7 15.41 -16.38 20.66
C THR A 7 13.99 -15.86 20.88
N ILE A 8 13.64 -15.47 22.10
CA ILE A 8 12.46 -14.62 22.28
C ILE A 8 12.93 -13.22 21.89
N ALA A 9 12.58 -12.80 20.67
CA ALA A 9 12.75 -11.42 20.23
C ALA A 9 12.18 -10.50 21.33
N ASN A 10 12.95 -9.51 21.75
CA ASN A 10 12.56 -8.63 22.84
C ASN A 10 11.23 -7.97 22.44
N PRO A 11 10.18 -7.95 23.28
CA PRO A 11 8.92 -7.26 22.97
C PRO A 11 9.13 -5.78 22.55
N GLY A 12 10.19 -5.13 23.06
CA GLY A 12 10.59 -3.79 22.62
C GLY A 12 11.21 -3.72 21.21
N GLU A 13 11.73 -4.82 20.66
CA GLU A 13 12.12 -4.94 19.25
C GLU A 13 10.89 -5.00 18.33
N PHE A 14 9.70 -5.35 18.86
CA PHE A 14 8.41 -5.22 18.19
C PHE A 14 7.81 -3.82 18.38
N TRP A 15 8.64 -2.77 18.37
CA TRP A 15 8.18 -1.38 18.41
C TRP A 15 7.14 -1.09 17.32
N MET A 16 7.10 -1.87 16.23
CA MET A 16 6.09 -1.72 15.19
C MET A 16 4.69 -2.19 15.61
N LEU A 17 4.52 -3.01 16.65
CA LEU A 17 3.21 -3.21 17.28
C LEU A 17 2.66 -1.88 17.84
N SER A 18 3.51 -0.87 18.09
CA SER A 18 3.04 0.49 18.37
C SER A 18 2.28 1.11 17.20
N SER A 19 2.57 0.72 15.95
CA SER A 19 1.82 1.16 14.76
C SER A 19 0.41 0.56 14.69
N LEU A 20 0.15 -0.54 15.41
CA LEU A 20 -1.20 -1.06 15.66
C LEU A 20 -1.89 -0.28 16.79
N ASN A 21 -1.13 0.15 17.79
CA ASN A 21 -1.65 0.89 18.96
C ASN A 21 -2.10 2.33 18.62
N HIS A 22 -1.69 2.86 17.46
CA HIS A 22 -2.07 4.20 17.03
C HIS A 22 -2.95 4.16 15.79
N PHE A 23 -4.20 4.63 15.92
CA PHE A 23 -5.16 4.80 14.82
C PHE A 23 -5.29 6.29 14.44
N PRO A 24 -4.41 6.83 13.58
CA PRO A 24 -4.46 8.22 13.15
C PRO A 24 -5.61 8.42 12.16
N ILE A 25 -6.79 8.78 12.68
CA ILE A 25 -8.02 8.94 11.86
C ILE A 25 -7.76 9.85 10.66
N SER A 26 -7.09 10.99 10.85
CA SER A 26 -6.78 11.93 9.76
C SER A 26 -5.96 11.29 8.64
N LYS A 27 -4.92 10.53 8.97
CA LYS A 27 -4.06 9.86 7.99
C LYS A 27 -4.76 8.70 7.30
N VAL A 28 -5.63 7.99 8.02
CA VAL A 28 -6.46 6.93 7.44
C VAL A 28 -7.42 7.53 6.40
N LEU A 29 -8.08 8.64 6.74
CA LEU A 29 -8.98 9.35 5.82
C LEU A 29 -8.23 9.93 4.61
N ASN A 30 -7.06 10.53 4.83
CA ASN A 30 -6.20 11.05 3.76
C ASN A 30 -5.71 9.93 2.82
N THR A 31 -5.36 8.77 3.39
CA THR A 31 -5.01 7.58 2.61
C THR A 31 -6.20 7.13 1.78
N LEU A 32 -7.37 6.98 2.40
CA LEU A 32 -8.59 6.58 1.68
C LEU A 32 -8.93 7.56 0.55
N GLN A 33 -8.80 8.87 0.79
CA GLN A 33 -8.98 9.90 -0.24
C GLN A 33 -8.03 9.72 -1.43
N LEU A 34 -6.74 9.44 -1.20
CA LEU A 34 -5.78 9.19 -2.28
C LEU A 34 -6.24 8.04 -3.18
N PHE A 35 -6.71 6.94 -2.59
CA PHE A 35 -7.17 5.78 -3.35
C PHE A 35 -8.54 6.02 -4.02
N ILE A 36 -9.48 6.72 -3.38
CA ILE A 36 -10.74 7.11 -4.00
C ILE A 36 -10.48 7.93 -5.27
N VAL A 37 -9.58 8.92 -5.20
CA VAL A 37 -9.26 9.76 -6.35
C VAL A 37 -8.47 8.98 -7.41
N LEU A 38 -7.57 8.07 -6.99
CA LEU A 38 -6.84 7.19 -7.91
C LEU A 38 -7.79 6.33 -8.76
N PHE A 39 -8.87 5.84 -8.15
CA PHE A 39 -9.87 4.97 -8.79
C PHE A 39 -11.15 5.72 -9.20
N ILE A 40 -11.12 7.05 -9.32
CA ILE A 40 -12.34 7.83 -9.59
C ILE A 40 -13.01 7.47 -10.92
N GLY A 41 -12.24 7.10 -11.94
CA GLY A 41 -12.76 6.59 -13.21
C GLY A 41 -13.56 5.28 -13.03
N PRO A 42 -12.95 4.20 -12.53
CA PRO A 42 -13.63 2.96 -12.17
C PRO A 42 -14.80 3.12 -11.20
N LEU A 43 -14.69 4.03 -10.23
CA LEU A 43 -15.76 4.31 -9.29
C LEU A 43 -16.97 4.89 -10.01
N ILE A 44 -16.75 5.89 -10.86
CA ILE A 44 -17.81 6.49 -11.67
C ILE A 44 -18.39 5.49 -12.67
N ASP A 45 -17.57 4.63 -13.29
CA ASP A 45 -18.04 3.58 -14.19
C ASP A 45 -19.04 2.64 -13.49
N ARG A 46 -18.72 2.16 -12.29
CA ARG A 46 -19.65 1.36 -11.47
C ARG A 46 -20.92 2.12 -11.10
N LEU A 47 -20.81 3.40 -10.74
CA LEU A 47 -21.99 4.22 -10.42
C LEU A 47 -22.92 4.40 -11.63
N PHE A 48 -22.39 4.46 -12.85
CA PHE A 48 -23.20 4.53 -14.06
C PHE A 48 -23.84 3.20 -14.46
N GLN A 49 -23.17 2.07 -14.18
CA GLN A 49 -23.78 0.75 -14.35
C GLN A 49 -25.00 0.57 -13.42
N TYR A 50 -24.94 1.15 -12.22
CA TYR A 50 -26.01 1.10 -11.21
C TYR A 50 -26.47 2.52 -10.82
N PRO A 51 -27.23 3.21 -11.68
CA PRO A 51 -27.59 4.62 -11.48
C PRO A 51 -28.41 4.89 -10.22
N ASP A 52 -29.14 3.89 -9.74
CA ASP A 52 -29.79 3.89 -8.44
C ASP A 52 -28.85 3.22 -7.41
N ALA A 53 -28.31 4.01 -6.47
CA ALA A 53 -27.38 3.53 -5.45
C ALA A 53 -27.94 2.36 -4.61
N SER A 54 -29.26 2.21 -4.55
CA SER A 54 -29.91 1.04 -3.94
C SER A 54 -29.52 -0.27 -4.61
N TYR A 55 -29.28 -0.32 -5.93
CA TYR A 55 -28.85 -1.54 -6.62
C TYR A 55 -27.41 -1.92 -6.31
N ILE A 56 -26.54 -0.95 -6.03
CA ILE A 56 -25.18 -1.24 -5.55
C ILE A 56 -25.26 -1.93 -4.18
N TRP A 57 -26.10 -1.39 -3.28
CA TRP A 57 -26.33 -2.01 -1.98
C TRP A 57 -27.06 -3.34 -2.10
N LEU A 58 -28.01 -3.50 -3.03
CA LEU A 58 -28.73 -4.74 -3.26
C LEU A 58 -27.87 -5.82 -3.93
N ASP A 59 -26.94 -5.47 -4.82
CA ASP A 59 -25.97 -6.43 -5.38
C ASP A 59 -24.96 -6.87 -4.30
N ILE A 60 -24.51 -5.93 -3.46
CA ILE A 60 -23.73 -6.25 -2.25
C ILE A 60 -24.56 -7.08 -1.26
N LEU A 61 -25.86 -6.80 -1.09
CA LEU A 61 -26.73 -7.52 -0.15
C LEU A 61 -27.17 -8.90 -0.69
N ASP A 62 -27.39 -9.05 -2.00
CA ASP A 62 -27.64 -10.34 -2.67
C ASP A 62 -26.40 -11.22 -2.59
N SER A 63 -25.20 -10.64 -2.75
CA SER A 63 -23.96 -11.35 -2.50
C SER A 63 -23.71 -11.63 -1.01
N LEU A 64 -24.30 -10.85 -0.08
CA LEU A 64 -24.34 -11.14 1.36
C LEU A 64 -25.34 -12.26 1.72
N GLU A 65 -26.45 -12.41 1.00
CA GLU A 65 -27.44 -13.48 1.23
C GLU A 65 -26.90 -14.87 0.85
N PHE A 66 -25.99 -14.97 -0.13
CA PHE A 66 -25.45 -16.25 -0.58
C PHE A 66 -24.17 -16.71 0.12
N ASP A 67 -23.27 -15.81 0.55
CA ASP A 67 -22.11 -16.19 1.38
C ASP A 67 -21.41 -14.98 2.05
N TRP A 68 -22.05 -14.36 3.05
CA TRP A 68 -21.47 -13.23 3.81
C TRP A 68 -20.07 -13.51 4.38
N LEU A 69 -19.74 -14.78 4.66
CA LEU A 69 -18.42 -15.19 5.13
C LEU A 69 -17.36 -15.04 4.06
N LEU A 70 -17.67 -15.34 2.80
CA LEU A 70 -16.76 -15.10 1.68
C LEU A 70 -16.52 -13.61 1.47
N LEU A 71 -17.57 -12.79 1.52
CA LEU A 71 -17.42 -11.34 1.36
C LEU A 71 -16.60 -10.73 2.51
N LEU A 72 -16.90 -11.12 3.75
CA LEU A 72 -16.13 -10.71 4.92
C LEU A 72 -14.68 -11.17 4.82
N ARG A 73 -14.46 -12.41 4.34
CA ARG A 73 -13.12 -12.94 4.10
C ARG A 73 -12.38 -12.07 3.10
N ASP A 74 -12.95 -11.79 1.94
CA ASP A 74 -12.24 -11.17 0.82
C ASP A 74 -12.06 -9.65 1.00
N LEU A 75 -13.01 -8.97 1.64
CA LEU A 75 -12.97 -7.51 1.83
C LEU A 75 -12.34 -7.09 3.15
N VAL A 76 -12.34 -7.93 4.19
CA VAL A 76 -11.90 -7.53 5.54
C VAL A 76 -10.82 -8.44 6.08
N VAL A 77 -11.10 -9.74 6.24
CA VAL A 77 -10.19 -10.65 6.94
C VAL A 77 -8.90 -10.86 6.15
N ALA A 78 -9.00 -11.13 4.85
CA ALA A 78 -7.83 -11.34 3.99
C ALA A 78 -6.94 -10.09 3.96
N PRO A 79 -7.42 -8.87 3.63
CA PRO A 79 -6.58 -7.67 3.67
C PRO A 79 -5.92 -7.42 5.03
N ILE A 80 -6.64 -7.60 6.14
CA ILE A 80 -6.05 -7.45 7.49
C ILE A 80 -4.95 -8.48 7.71
N THR A 81 -5.24 -9.76 7.48
CA THR A 81 -4.28 -10.84 7.75
C THR A 81 -3.06 -10.75 6.83
N GLU A 82 -3.25 -10.44 5.56
CA GLU A 82 -2.17 -10.28 4.58
C GLU A 82 -1.28 -9.10 4.92
N GLU A 83 -1.84 -7.94 5.27
CA GLU A 83 -1.03 -6.79 5.71
C GLU A 83 -0.28 -7.08 7.00
N LEU A 84 -0.90 -7.75 7.98
CA LEU A 84 -0.23 -8.11 9.23
C LEU A 84 0.92 -9.10 9.01
N VAL A 85 0.70 -10.16 8.21
CA VAL A 85 1.71 -11.17 7.89
C VAL A 85 2.83 -10.56 7.04
N TYR A 86 2.47 -9.74 6.05
CA TYR A 86 3.43 -9.03 5.21
C TYR A 86 4.30 -8.09 6.05
N THR A 87 3.67 -7.21 6.81
CA THR A 87 4.36 -6.26 7.69
C THR A 87 5.30 -6.97 8.66
N ALA A 88 4.86 -8.08 9.28
CA ALA A 88 5.70 -8.93 10.12
C ALA A 88 6.88 -9.57 9.36
N SER A 89 6.66 -9.98 8.11
CA SER A 89 7.71 -10.54 7.24
C SER A 89 8.74 -9.50 6.86
N VAL A 90 8.31 -8.30 6.44
CA VAL A 90 9.20 -7.16 6.12
C VAL A 90 10.03 -6.76 7.34
N MET A 91 9.44 -6.80 8.54
CA MET A 91 10.17 -6.58 9.80
C MET A 91 11.34 -7.53 9.98
N GLY A 92 11.16 -8.82 9.67
CA GLY A 92 12.23 -9.81 9.71
C GLY A 92 13.42 -9.42 8.84
N PHE A 93 13.20 -8.72 7.72
CA PHE A 93 14.27 -8.16 6.89
C PHE A 93 14.90 -6.91 7.48
N PHE A 94 14.16 -6.11 8.25
CA PHE A 94 14.71 -4.95 8.95
C PHE A 94 15.64 -5.35 10.12
N VAL A 95 15.34 -6.42 10.88
CA VAL A 95 16.08 -6.81 12.11
C VAL A 95 17.61 -6.93 11.96
N PRO A 96 18.15 -7.61 10.93
CA PRO A 96 19.59 -7.75 10.77
C PRO A 96 20.31 -6.42 10.53
N PHE A 97 19.68 -5.47 9.84
CA PHE A 97 20.24 -4.14 9.62
C PHE A 97 20.14 -3.24 10.87
N MET A 98 19.27 -3.59 11.84
CA MET A 98 19.18 -2.88 13.13
C MET A 98 20.37 -3.19 14.03
N LYS A 99 20.86 -4.43 14.02
CA LYS A 99 21.94 -4.90 14.92
C LYS A 99 23.33 -4.49 14.46
N LEU A 100 23.52 -4.16 13.19
CA LEU A 100 24.84 -3.85 12.61
C LEU A 100 25.34 -2.41 12.88
N ASN A 101 24.48 -1.49 13.35
CA ASN A 101 24.86 -0.09 13.56
C ASN A 101 25.18 0.29 15.03
N ILE A 102 25.38 -0.68 15.93
CA ILE A 102 25.90 -0.41 17.29
C ILE A 102 27.43 -0.21 17.31
N GLY A 103 28.10 -0.19 16.15
CA GLY A 103 29.48 0.24 16.08
C GLY A 103 30.07 0.28 14.69
N SER A 104 29.89 1.38 13.96
CA SER A 104 30.96 2.02 13.18
C SER A 104 30.48 3.36 12.59
N GLU A 105 31.45 4.15 12.19
CA GLU A 105 31.44 5.60 12.01
C GLU A 105 30.62 6.16 10.83
N LYS A 106 30.34 7.46 10.98
CA LYS A 106 30.00 8.49 9.96
C LYS A 106 30.23 8.06 8.50
N SER A 107 29.14 8.04 7.73
CA SER A 107 29.18 7.96 6.27
C SER A 107 28.31 9.05 5.66
N SER A 108 28.96 10.05 5.09
CA SER A 108 28.40 11.14 4.28
C SER A 108 28.29 10.69 2.82
N ILE A 109 27.07 10.53 2.29
CA ILE A 109 26.83 10.34 0.86
C ILE A 109 25.61 11.18 0.46
N ALA A 110 25.86 12.20 -0.37
CA ALA A 110 24.82 13.03 -0.98
C ALA A 110 24.16 12.27 -2.14
N GLY A 111 22.85 12.06 -2.06
CA GLY A 111 22.02 11.48 -3.12
C GLY A 111 21.27 12.54 -3.94
N PRO A 112 20.71 12.17 -5.12
CA PRO A 112 19.97 13.08 -6.00
C PRO A 112 18.71 13.65 -5.33
N ILE A 113 18.24 14.81 -5.76
CA ILE A 113 17.25 15.70 -5.07
C ILE A 113 15.89 15.05 -4.70
N ALA A 114 15.57 13.84 -5.17
CA ALA A 114 14.42 13.03 -4.70
C ALA A 114 14.71 12.20 -3.42
N PHE A 115 15.99 11.95 -3.13
CA PHE A 115 16.52 11.20 -1.98
C PHE A 115 16.52 12.06 -0.70
N GLU A 116 16.78 13.36 -0.83
CA GLU A 116 16.97 14.29 0.28
C GLU A 116 15.73 14.41 1.19
N ARG A 117 14.53 14.19 0.64
CA ARG A 117 13.27 14.25 1.41
C ARG A 117 12.98 12.97 2.20
N LEU A 118 13.33 11.81 1.66
CA LEU A 118 13.20 10.53 2.35
C LEU A 118 14.22 10.45 3.51
N ASP A 119 15.42 10.96 3.28
CA ASP A 119 16.50 11.02 4.28
C ASP A 119 16.13 11.87 5.50
N LEU A 120 15.45 13.02 5.31
CA LEU A 120 15.01 13.88 6.39
C LEU A 120 13.90 13.26 7.24
N VAL A 121 12.90 12.61 6.61
CA VAL A 121 11.83 11.93 7.35
C VAL A 121 12.36 10.71 8.12
N LEU A 122 13.27 9.95 7.50
CA LEU A 122 13.94 8.82 8.14
C LEU A 122 14.87 9.30 9.27
N ALA A 123 15.73 10.29 9.03
CA ALA A 123 16.69 10.79 10.03
C ALA A 123 16.02 11.35 11.29
N ASN A 124 14.81 11.92 11.18
CA ASN A 124 14.08 12.48 12.32
C ASN A 124 13.27 11.46 13.10
N ARG A 125 12.80 10.38 12.44
CA ARG A 125 12.11 9.28 13.13
C ARG A 125 13.09 8.23 13.69
N LEU A 126 14.28 8.10 13.10
CA LEU A 126 15.39 7.27 13.62
C LEU A 126 16.07 7.90 14.86
N LYS A 127 15.82 9.19 15.15
CA LYS A 127 16.22 9.85 16.40
C LYS A 127 15.40 9.44 17.64
N LEU A 128 14.33 8.66 17.49
CA LEU A 128 13.57 8.06 18.61
C LEU A 128 14.25 6.82 19.24
N GLY A 129 15.52 6.56 18.89
CA GLY A 129 16.44 5.86 19.79
C GLY A 129 16.41 4.33 19.77
N LEU A 130 15.88 3.68 18.73
CA LEU A 130 15.96 2.20 18.64
C LEU A 130 16.57 1.63 17.37
N VAL A 131 16.77 2.41 16.30
CA VAL A 131 17.44 1.92 15.08
C VAL A 131 17.97 3.10 14.26
N GLN A 132 19.19 3.02 13.73
CA GLN A 132 19.67 3.93 12.67
C GLN A 132 19.85 3.10 11.40
N PHE A 133 18.92 3.20 10.44
CA PHE A 133 19.13 2.64 9.11
C PHE A 133 19.87 3.66 8.24
N THR A 134 20.76 3.20 7.37
CA THR A 134 21.25 4.06 6.29
C THR A 134 20.12 4.24 5.25
N PRO A 135 20.10 5.37 4.52
CA PRO A 135 19.21 5.56 3.38
C PRO A 135 19.25 4.42 2.36
N SER A 136 20.44 3.87 2.11
CA SER A 136 20.64 2.77 1.15
C SER A 136 19.94 1.48 1.57
N GLU A 137 19.99 1.13 2.86
CA GLU A 137 19.35 -0.10 3.34
C GLU A 137 17.83 0.05 3.41
N THR A 138 17.34 1.22 3.79
CA THR A 138 15.89 1.50 3.80
C THR A 138 15.30 1.37 2.39
N TRP A 139 15.99 1.92 1.39
CA TRP A 139 15.58 1.81 0.00
C TRP A 139 15.46 0.37 -0.48
N LYS A 140 16.44 -0.49 -0.15
CA LYS A 140 16.43 -1.92 -0.50
C LYS A 140 15.22 -2.62 0.10
N VAL A 141 14.90 -2.36 1.37
CA VAL A 141 13.76 -3.00 2.02
C VAL A 141 12.45 -2.54 1.38
N ILE A 142 12.30 -1.25 1.06
CA ILE A 142 11.11 -0.72 0.38
C ILE A 142 10.88 -1.42 -0.96
N HIS A 143 11.94 -1.70 -1.73
CA HIS A 143 11.82 -2.21 -3.11
C HIS A 143 11.86 -3.74 -3.23
N TYR A 144 12.60 -4.43 -2.37
CA TYR A 144 12.79 -5.88 -2.48
C TYR A 144 11.82 -6.67 -1.61
N SER A 145 11.43 -6.16 -0.45
CA SER A 145 10.48 -6.87 0.41
C SER A 145 9.09 -7.09 -0.22
N PRO A 146 8.54 -6.19 -1.07
CA PRO A 146 7.26 -6.42 -1.76
C PRO A 146 7.23 -7.61 -2.70
N ILE A 147 8.39 -8.15 -3.09
CA ILE A 147 8.45 -9.37 -3.91
C ILE A 147 7.79 -10.55 -3.16
N LEU A 148 7.88 -10.59 -1.82
CA LEU A 148 7.20 -11.61 -1.01
C LEU A 148 5.69 -11.50 -1.11
N PHE A 149 5.17 -10.26 -1.10
CA PHE A 149 3.75 -9.98 -1.27
C PHE A 149 3.27 -10.44 -2.65
N GLY A 150 4.06 -10.17 -3.70
CA GLY A 150 3.75 -10.65 -5.04
C GLY A 150 3.82 -12.17 -5.19
N MET A 151 4.82 -12.81 -4.58
CA MET A 151 4.98 -14.26 -4.65
C MET A 151 3.86 -15.02 -3.93
N ALA A 152 3.23 -14.43 -2.89
CA ALA A 152 2.09 -15.03 -2.21
C ALA A 152 0.95 -15.35 -3.19
N HIS A 153 0.83 -14.60 -4.30
CA HIS A 153 -0.23 -14.75 -5.29
C HIS A 153 0.06 -15.80 -6.39
N LEU A 154 1.26 -16.42 -6.41
CA LEU A 154 1.58 -17.48 -7.37
C LEU A 154 0.59 -18.66 -7.31
N HIS A 155 -0.04 -18.87 -6.14
CA HIS A 155 -1.03 -19.94 -5.96
C HIS A 155 -2.26 -19.80 -6.87
N HIS A 156 -2.62 -18.58 -7.32
CA HIS A 156 -3.72 -18.39 -8.28
C HIS A 156 -3.39 -18.99 -9.65
N ALA A 157 -2.13 -18.92 -10.09
CA ALA A 157 -1.71 -19.52 -11.35
C ALA A 157 -1.85 -21.05 -11.34
N ILE A 158 -1.60 -21.69 -10.19
CA ILE A 158 -1.84 -23.12 -10.00
C ILE A 158 -3.33 -23.42 -10.19
N GLY A 159 -4.20 -22.63 -9.57
CA GLY A 159 -5.66 -22.77 -9.72
C GLY A 159 -6.13 -22.63 -11.17
N LEU A 160 -5.59 -21.65 -11.91
CA LEU A 160 -5.92 -21.45 -13.34
C LEU A 160 -5.44 -22.62 -14.20
N TYR A 161 -4.24 -23.13 -13.94
CA TYR A 161 -3.69 -24.29 -14.64
C TYR A 161 -4.54 -25.55 -14.39
N MET A 162 -4.94 -25.80 -13.14
CA MET A 162 -5.79 -26.95 -12.77
C MET A 162 -7.19 -26.88 -13.41
N ARG A 163 -7.69 -25.68 -13.72
CA ARG A 163 -8.97 -25.46 -14.42
C ARG A 163 -8.88 -25.62 -15.94
N GLY A 164 -7.72 -25.98 -16.48
CA GLY A 164 -7.51 -26.16 -17.92
C GLY A 164 -7.38 -24.85 -18.70
N THR A 165 -7.08 -23.74 -18.03
CA THR A 165 -6.84 -22.45 -18.69
C THR A 165 -5.63 -22.55 -19.62
N PRO A 166 -5.66 -22.00 -20.84
CA PRO A 166 -4.50 -22.00 -21.74
C PRO A 166 -3.25 -21.46 -21.06
N ILE A 167 -2.12 -22.15 -21.20
CA ILE A 167 -0.88 -21.82 -20.48
C ILE A 167 -0.41 -20.38 -20.73
N ALA A 168 -0.62 -19.86 -21.94
CA ALA A 168 -0.30 -18.48 -22.27
C ALA A 168 -1.08 -17.49 -21.40
N SER A 169 -2.39 -17.72 -21.22
CA SER A 169 -3.22 -16.90 -20.33
C SER A 169 -2.82 -17.04 -18.87
N VAL A 170 -2.46 -18.24 -18.41
CA VAL A 170 -1.95 -18.46 -17.04
C VAL A 170 -0.68 -17.64 -16.80
N ILE A 171 0.28 -17.67 -17.74
CA ILE A 171 1.53 -16.91 -17.63
C ILE A 171 1.27 -15.41 -17.63
N ILE A 172 0.40 -14.91 -18.52
CA ILE A 172 0.07 -13.48 -18.58
C ILE A 172 -0.55 -13.02 -17.26
N THR A 173 -1.55 -13.74 -16.75
CA THR A 173 -2.21 -13.42 -15.48
C THR A 173 -1.21 -13.48 -14.33
N LEU A 174 -0.33 -14.47 -14.32
CA LEU A 174 0.71 -14.61 -13.30
C LEU A 174 1.67 -13.41 -13.28
N LEU A 175 2.23 -13.05 -14.43
CA LEU A 175 3.18 -11.95 -14.53
C LEU A 175 2.53 -10.61 -14.18
N PHE A 176 1.28 -10.43 -14.62
CA PHE A 176 0.50 -9.25 -14.28
C PHE A 176 0.25 -9.17 -12.78
N GLN A 177 -0.26 -10.24 -12.17
CA GLN A 177 -0.58 -10.27 -10.76
C GLN A 177 0.67 -10.09 -9.89
N LEU A 178 1.77 -10.77 -10.23
CA LEU A 178 3.06 -10.62 -9.56
C LEU A 178 3.56 -9.17 -9.61
N THR A 179 3.52 -8.54 -10.78
CA THR A 179 4.00 -7.16 -10.96
C THR A 179 3.11 -6.17 -10.22
N TYR A 180 1.80 -6.28 -10.40
CA TYR A 180 0.81 -5.38 -9.81
C TYR A 180 0.84 -5.42 -8.28
N THR A 181 0.85 -6.61 -7.70
CA THR A 181 0.87 -6.78 -6.24
C THR A 181 2.23 -6.41 -5.62
N THR A 182 3.34 -6.61 -6.35
CA THR A 182 4.66 -6.09 -5.93
C THR A 182 4.65 -4.55 -5.91
N MET A 183 4.10 -3.90 -6.94
CA MET A 183 3.97 -2.43 -6.96
C MET A 183 3.07 -1.92 -5.83
N PHE A 184 1.98 -2.62 -5.54
CA PHE A 184 1.12 -2.31 -4.40
C PHE A 184 1.89 -2.42 -3.07
N GLY A 185 2.70 -3.48 -2.88
CA GLY A 185 3.53 -3.61 -1.68
C GLY A 185 4.60 -2.50 -1.53
N ILE A 186 5.15 -1.98 -2.63
CA ILE A 186 6.04 -0.79 -2.58
C ILE A 186 5.25 0.41 -2.04
N LEU A 187 4.02 0.60 -2.52
CA LEU A 187 3.15 1.70 -2.10
C LEU A 187 2.75 1.57 -0.62
N THR A 188 2.39 0.38 -0.15
CA THR A 188 2.06 0.16 1.28
C THR A 188 3.28 0.37 2.17
N ASN A 189 4.47 -0.07 1.77
CA ASN A 189 5.71 0.24 2.48
C ASN A 189 5.94 1.75 2.62
N LEU A 190 5.72 2.52 1.54
CA LEU A 190 5.81 3.97 1.61
C LEU A 190 4.75 4.55 2.55
N ILE A 191 3.47 4.21 2.39
CA ILE A 191 2.39 4.68 3.27
C ILE A 191 2.74 4.38 4.74
N TRP A 192 3.18 3.17 5.04
CA TRP A 192 3.57 2.78 6.39
C TRP A 192 4.71 3.64 6.93
N LEU A 193 5.76 3.88 6.14
CA LEU A 193 6.90 4.72 6.56
C LEU A 193 6.52 6.16 6.90
N TYR A 194 5.60 6.77 6.12
CA TYR A 194 5.21 8.16 6.34
C TYR A 194 4.12 8.33 7.40
N THR A 195 3.22 7.35 7.51
CA THR A 195 2.11 7.41 8.48
C THR A 195 2.44 6.79 9.83
N ASN A 196 3.40 5.87 9.88
CA ASN A 196 3.68 4.94 10.98
C ASN A 196 2.42 4.20 11.45
N SER A 197 1.57 3.78 10.51
CA SER A 197 0.29 3.14 10.82
C SER A 197 -0.04 2.04 9.82
N VAL A 198 -0.14 0.80 10.32
CA VAL A 198 -0.58 -0.35 9.51
C VAL A 198 -2.05 -0.20 9.11
N TRP A 199 -2.85 0.54 9.87
CA TRP A 199 -4.25 0.84 9.54
C TRP A 199 -4.39 1.61 8.22
N CYS A 200 -3.44 2.48 7.88
CA CYS A 200 -3.44 3.16 6.58
C CYS A 200 -3.22 2.17 5.43
N CYS A 201 -2.31 1.19 5.60
CA CYS A 201 -2.08 0.12 4.62
C CYS A 201 -3.29 -0.80 4.48
N ILE A 202 -3.89 -1.21 5.61
CA ILE A 202 -5.09 -2.05 5.63
C ILE A 202 -6.23 -1.39 4.85
N VAL A 203 -6.53 -0.11 5.11
CA VAL A 203 -7.63 0.59 4.43
C VAL A 203 -7.34 0.77 2.93
N ALA A 204 -6.09 1.07 2.57
CA ALA A 204 -5.68 1.09 1.17
C ALA A 204 -5.89 -0.27 0.49
N HIS A 205 -5.52 -1.37 1.16
CA HIS A 205 -5.68 -2.73 0.65
C HIS A 205 -7.16 -3.10 0.52
N MET A 206 -7.97 -2.91 1.56
CA MET A 206 -9.42 -3.16 1.51
C MET A 206 -10.07 -2.42 0.33
N PHE A 207 -9.71 -1.15 0.13
CA PHE A 207 -10.23 -0.36 -0.98
C PHE A 207 -9.78 -0.90 -2.35
N CYS A 208 -8.51 -1.26 -2.49
CA CYS A 208 -8.00 -1.89 -3.72
C CYS A 208 -8.65 -3.25 -4.01
N ASN A 209 -8.88 -4.08 -2.99
CA ASN A 209 -9.59 -5.36 -3.15
C ASN A 209 -11.03 -5.13 -3.61
N PHE A 210 -11.71 -4.13 -3.04
CA PHE A 210 -13.05 -3.76 -3.44
C PHE A 210 -13.10 -3.23 -4.89
N MET A 211 -12.17 -2.37 -5.27
CA MET A 211 -12.13 -1.77 -6.62
C MET A 211 -11.57 -2.70 -7.69
N GLY A 212 -10.71 -3.64 -7.31
CA GLY A 212 -9.99 -4.50 -8.24
C GLY A 212 -9.07 -3.70 -9.18
N PHE A 213 -8.58 -4.36 -10.23
CA PHE A 213 -7.83 -3.68 -11.26
C PHE A 213 -8.78 -2.96 -12.25
N PRO A 214 -8.47 -1.73 -12.69
CA PRO A 214 -9.30 -1.01 -13.66
C PRO A 214 -9.50 -1.81 -14.96
N SER A 215 -10.76 -2.01 -15.37
CA SER A 215 -11.08 -2.65 -16.65
C SER A 215 -10.54 -1.83 -17.83
N PHE A 216 -10.06 -2.52 -18.87
CA PHE A 216 -9.71 -1.90 -20.15
C PHE A 216 -10.93 -1.64 -21.04
N THR A 217 -12.06 -2.23 -20.68
CA THR A 217 -13.34 -2.09 -21.37
C THR A 217 -14.37 -1.58 -20.36
N PRO A 218 -14.51 -0.26 -20.20
CA PRO A 218 -15.53 0.33 -19.33
C PRO A 218 -16.92 -0.10 -19.79
N GLU A 219 -17.81 -0.39 -18.83
CA GLU A 219 -19.13 -0.97 -19.07
C GLU A 219 -20.26 0.05 -18.92
N ALA A 220 -19.96 1.27 -18.44
CA ALA A 220 -20.93 2.32 -18.09
C ALA A 220 -21.92 2.78 -19.20
N LEU A 221 -21.85 2.24 -20.42
CA LEU A 221 -22.86 2.43 -21.47
C LEU A 221 -22.93 1.22 -22.41
N GLU A 222 -23.00 0.01 -21.85
CA GLU A 222 -23.19 -1.22 -22.63
C GLU A 222 -24.58 -1.21 -23.31
N GLY A 223 -24.65 -0.68 -24.53
CA GLY A 223 -25.88 -0.47 -25.31
C GLY A 223 -26.01 0.91 -25.95
N GLY A 224 -25.14 1.86 -25.58
CA GLY A 224 -25.10 3.20 -26.19
C GLY A 224 -24.53 3.22 -27.61
N THR A 225 -24.72 4.34 -28.32
CA THR A 225 -24.11 4.56 -29.64
C THR A 225 -22.58 4.54 -29.57
N LYS A 226 -21.91 4.23 -30.70
CA LYS A 226 -20.44 4.23 -30.76
C LYS A 226 -19.80 5.55 -30.28
N ALA A 227 -20.44 6.68 -30.58
CA ALA A 227 -19.99 8.00 -30.16
C ALA A 227 -20.10 8.17 -28.63
N GLN A 228 -21.22 7.76 -28.02
CA GLN A 228 -21.40 7.82 -26.57
C GLN A 228 -20.40 6.94 -25.83
N ARG A 229 -20.15 5.71 -26.33
CA ARG A 229 -19.14 4.81 -25.76
C ARG A 229 -17.73 5.40 -25.85
N ALA A 230 -17.40 6.04 -26.97
CA ALA A 230 -16.10 6.72 -27.12
C ALA A 230 -15.93 7.86 -26.09
N VAL A 231 -16.98 8.65 -25.86
CA VAL A 231 -16.97 9.73 -24.87
C VAL A 231 -16.80 9.20 -23.45
N VAL A 232 -17.54 8.15 -23.07
CA VAL A 232 -17.42 7.54 -21.73
C VAL A 232 -16.06 6.89 -21.53
N ASN A 233 -15.53 6.18 -22.51
CA ASN A 233 -14.19 5.59 -22.42
C ASN A 233 -13.12 6.68 -22.29
N LEU A 234 -13.23 7.77 -23.05
CA LEU A 234 -12.31 8.90 -22.94
C LEU A 234 -12.40 9.54 -21.54
N GLY A 235 -13.60 9.71 -21.00
CA GLY A 235 -13.82 10.17 -19.63
C GLY A 235 -13.20 9.26 -18.59
N TYR A 236 -13.46 7.95 -18.67
CA TYR A 236 -12.91 6.93 -17.79
C TYR A 236 -11.37 6.94 -17.75
N PHE A 237 -10.72 6.89 -18.93
CA PHE A 237 -9.26 6.90 -19.00
C PHE A 237 -8.68 8.27 -18.62
N GLY A 238 -9.36 9.37 -18.96
CA GLY A 238 -8.98 10.71 -18.52
C GLY A 238 -8.99 10.85 -16.99
N LEU A 239 -10.02 10.29 -16.33
CA LEU A 239 -10.14 10.23 -14.88
C LEU A 239 -9.09 9.35 -14.22
N LEU A 240 -8.71 8.22 -14.84
CA LEU A 240 -7.59 7.40 -14.37
C LEU A 240 -6.27 8.16 -14.43
N VAL A 241 -5.97 8.84 -15.54
CA VAL A 241 -4.76 9.66 -15.68
C VAL A 241 -4.75 10.79 -14.66
N PHE A 242 -5.90 11.45 -14.46
CA PHE A 242 -6.07 12.45 -13.42
C PHE A 242 -5.83 11.89 -12.03
N GLY A 243 -6.38 10.71 -11.71
CA GLY A 243 -6.19 10.04 -10.43
C GLY A 243 -4.72 9.71 -10.16
N ILE A 244 -3.99 9.20 -11.16
CA ILE A 244 -2.54 8.95 -11.07
C ILE A 244 -1.77 10.25 -10.84
N TYR A 245 -2.10 11.31 -11.57
CA TYR A 245 -1.47 12.63 -11.41
C TYR A 245 -1.73 13.22 -10.02
N TYR A 246 -2.98 13.15 -9.55
CA TYR A 246 -3.39 13.59 -8.23
C TYR A 246 -2.64 12.83 -7.14
N CYS A 247 -2.64 11.49 -7.22
CA CYS A 247 -1.92 10.65 -6.27
C CYS A 247 -0.44 11.04 -6.24
N LYS A 248 0.23 11.13 -7.40
CA LYS A 248 1.64 11.53 -7.49
C LYS A 248 1.93 12.90 -6.85
N THR A 249 1.05 13.88 -7.03
CA THR A 249 1.26 15.25 -6.54
C THR A 249 0.90 15.41 -5.06
N GLN A 250 -0.16 14.75 -4.59
CA GLN A 250 -0.69 14.90 -3.24
C GLN A 250 -0.19 13.84 -2.26
N PHE A 251 0.47 12.78 -2.73
CA PHE A 251 0.97 11.68 -1.88
C PHE A 251 1.70 12.18 -0.65
N TRP A 252 2.65 13.09 -0.85
CA TRP A 252 3.46 13.64 0.24
C TRP A 252 2.65 14.59 1.12
N HIS A 253 1.87 15.49 0.54
CA HIS A 253 1.12 16.49 1.29
C HIS A 253 0.02 15.89 2.18
N LEU A 254 -0.58 14.78 1.75
CA LEU A 254 -1.66 14.12 2.49
C LEU A 254 -1.15 13.15 3.56
N LEU A 255 0.03 12.56 3.36
CA LEU A 255 0.57 11.55 4.28
C LEU A 255 1.67 12.08 5.20
N VAL A 256 2.24 13.26 4.90
CA VAL A 256 3.25 13.95 5.72
C VAL A 256 2.62 15.19 6.34
N GLU A 257 2.56 15.25 7.67
CA GLU A 257 2.10 16.46 8.38
C GLU A 257 3.11 17.60 8.24
N ASP A 258 2.62 18.81 7.96
CA ASP A 258 3.38 20.06 8.05
C ASP A 258 3.95 20.32 9.47
N GLY A 259 3.47 19.60 10.49
CA GLY A 259 3.92 19.66 11.88
C GLY A 259 5.10 18.76 12.25
N GLY A 260 5.46 17.77 11.42
CA GLY A 260 6.66 16.95 11.63
C GLY A 260 7.97 17.67 11.32
N TYR A 261 7.87 18.84 10.67
CA TYR A 261 8.97 19.75 10.36
C TYR A 261 9.14 20.88 11.39
N VAL A 262 8.21 21.05 12.34
CA VAL A 262 8.21 22.18 13.30
C VAL A 262 9.22 22.03 14.45
N GLY A 263 10.00 20.94 14.49
CA GLY A 263 11.12 20.82 15.44
C GLY A 263 12.50 21.14 14.88
N ILE A 264 12.64 21.44 13.58
CA ILE A 264 13.95 21.34 12.87
C ILE A 264 14.34 22.58 12.09
N LEU A 265 13.45 23.56 12.00
CA LEU A 265 13.79 24.89 11.49
C LEU A 265 13.79 25.97 12.59
N ASP A 266 14.03 25.56 13.84
CA ASP A 266 14.42 26.48 14.92
C ASP A 266 15.90 26.29 15.28
N LEU A 267 16.75 26.29 14.24
CA LEU A 267 18.20 26.38 14.39
C LEU A 267 18.68 27.83 14.64
N ASP A 268 17.76 28.77 14.82
CA ASP A 268 18.07 30.15 15.21
C ASP A 268 18.11 30.34 16.75
N TYR A 269 17.71 29.35 17.55
CA TYR A 269 17.79 29.43 19.03
C TYR A 269 19.11 28.89 19.63
N LEU A 270 20.07 28.45 18.80
CA LEU A 270 21.40 28.01 19.25
C LEU A 270 22.55 28.91 18.78
N ASN A 271 22.23 30.10 18.23
CA ASN A 271 23.21 31.13 17.87
C ASN A 271 22.95 32.48 18.58
N SER A 272 22.26 32.49 19.72
CA SER A 272 22.19 33.64 20.64
C SER A 272 22.60 33.24 22.06
#